data_AF-A0A2H9N7Q2-F1
#
_entry.id   AF-A0A2H9N7Q2-F1
#
_cell.length_a   1.000
_cell.length_b   1.000
_cell.length_c   1.000
_cell.angle_alpha   90.00
_cell.angle_beta   90.00
_cell.angle_gamma   90.00
#
_symmetry.space_group_name_H-M   'P 1'
#
loop_
_entity.id
_entity.type
_entity.pdbx_description
1 polymer ?
#
loop_
_entity_poly.entity_id
_entity_poly.type
_entity_poly.pdbx_seq_one_letter_code
_entity_poly.pdbx_strand_id
1 'polypeptide(L)'
;MRDRAPNLNKCATSFDIVGIQQITIDIDPFRSTEIPSTDEEAKNAIKIAQIISDWFERNKFKKPSIAMTGNGTCLYFSVPYYKIKDTNRNDISQALEWFESELRKIFKKELKKYNCRIDSMYDLPRIAKVIGTMSIKGKNTKERPWRLSYWIEEPSKRRVDRKLLNAIININLIDSQVNKSPVASVNRKFTTEPDQTSTINQLKPVWLMQPIPYFGEKLQGNWIYKPKIDGWRLEIIKDSNDVKFWGRRLERNPNWTEKLKAIPKESLKDIPEGTVLDSELYTDRGRRFIPSLFTDNQKAKPVVFIFDMIFYKGNFTGNLPLKERKEILKSIKFKKPFYIIKFKKIKNLEEHLREAVNKGFEGIVIKELDSPYVTGKDSPMATQYWRKIKP
;
A
#
# COMPACT_ATOMS: atom_id res chain seq x y z
N MET A 1 -18.24 -8.47 -11.81
CA MET A 1 -17.08 -8.50 -10.90
C MET A 1 -17.43 -8.00 -9.51
N ARG A 2 -17.70 -6.70 -9.36
CA ARG A 2 -18.16 -6.08 -8.11
C ARG A 2 -19.46 -5.35 -8.39
N ASP A 3 -20.37 -5.41 -7.43
CA ASP A 3 -21.69 -4.82 -7.54
C ASP A 3 -21.66 -3.45 -6.90
N ARG A 4 -22.28 -2.48 -7.57
CA ARG A 4 -22.33 -1.09 -7.14
C ARG A 4 -23.72 -0.78 -6.64
N ALA A 5 -23.83 0.19 -5.74
CA ALA A 5 -25.10 0.77 -5.34
C ALA A 5 -25.85 1.27 -6.60
N PRO A 6 -27.18 1.16 -6.62
CA PRO A 6 -27.98 1.68 -7.72
C PRO A 6 -27.92 3.21 -7.78
N ASN A 7 -28.32 3.79 -8.92
CA ASN A 7 -28.57 5.23 -9.10
C ASN A 7 -27.34 6.15 -8.92
N LEU A 8 -26.13 5.67 -9.23
CA LEU A 8 -24.93 6.50 -9.24
C LEU A 8 -24.92 7.44 -10.46
N ASN A 9 -24.77 8.73 -10.21
CA ASN A 9 -24.59 9.76 -11.25
C ASN A 9 -23.12 10.15 -11.49
N LYS A 10 -22.18 9.45 -10.83
CA LYS A 10 -20.73 9.66 -10.92
C LYS A 10 -20.01 8.30 -10.92
N CYS A 11 -18.71 8.32 -11.20
CA CYS A 11 -17.86 7.14 -11.05
C CYS A 11 -17.91 6.60 -9.62
N ALA A 12 -18.08 5.28 -9.49
CA ALA A 12 -18.17 4.63 -8.20
C ALA A 12 -16.88 4.73 -7.40
N THR A 13 -17.01 5.13 -6.15
CA THR A 13 -15.97 5.12 -5.12
C THR A 13 -15.93 3.77 -4.41
N SER A 14 -15.02 3.62 -3.45
CA SER A 14 -14.97 2.44 -2.60
C SER A 14 -16.26 2.24 -1.80
N PHE A 15 -17.00 3.29 -1.43
CA PHE A 15 -18.26 3.20 -0.67
C PHE A 15 -19.44 2.72 -1.49
N ASP A 16 -19.41 3.03 -2.78
CA ASP A 16 -20.47 2.67 -3.70
C ASP A 16 -20.45 1.17 -4.04
N ILE A 17 -19.41 0.44 -3.65
CA ILE A 17 -19.33 -1.01 -3.86
C ILE A 17 -20.10 -1.74 -2.76
N VAL A 18 -21.15 -2.47 -3.12
CA VAL A 18 -22.06 -3.14 -2.18
C VAL A 18 -21.87 -4.66 -2.13
N GLY A 19 -21.07 -5.20 -3.04
CA GLY A 19 -20.75 -6.61 -3.03
C GLY A 19 -19.60 -6.99 -3.96
N ILE A 20 -18.97 -8.12 -3.64
CA ILE A 20 -18.04 -8.79 -4.54
C ILE A 20 -18.61 -10.14 -4.93
N GLN A 21 -18.37 -10.52 -6.18
CA GLN A 21 -18.68 -11.86 -6.68
C GLN A 21 -17.56 -12.42 -7.55
N GLN A 22 -16.56 -11.61 -7.86
CA GLN A 22 -15.42 -12.01 -8.66
C GLN A 22 -14.18 -11.26 -8.17
N ILE A 23 -13.06 -11.97 -8.12
CA ILE A 23 -11.75 -11.44 -7.77
C ILE A 23 -10.86 -11.60 -8.99
N THR A 24 -10.13 -10.56 -9.35
CA THR A 24 -9.31 -10.54 -10.55
C THR A 24 -7.85 -10.28 -10.25
N ILE A 25 -6.97 -11.01 -10.93
CA ILE A 25 -5.53 -10.82 -10.86
C ILE A 25 -5.05 -10.47 -12.26
N ASP A 26 -4.54 -9.26 -12.44
CA ASP A 26 -4.02 -8.77 -13.72
C ASP A 26 -2.51 -9.01 -13.78
N ILE A 27 -2.03 -9.58 -14.87
CA ILE A 27 -0.64 -10.00 -15.09
C ILE A 27 -0.16 -9.31 -16.37
N ASP A 28 0.79 -8.40 -16.23
CA ASP A 28 1.36 -7.65 -17.34
C ASP A 28 2.86 -7.99 -17.49
N PRO A 29 3.37 -8.10 -18.72
CA PRO A 29 4.81 -8.17 -18.96
C PRO A 29 5.49 -6.86 -18.56
N PHE A 30 6.75 -6.91 -18.12
CA PHE A 30 7.54 -5.69 -17.88
C PHE A 30 7.86 -5.00 -19.20
N ARG A 31 7.31 -3.80 -19.38
CA ARG A 31 7.53 -2.91 -20.52
C ARG A 31 7.27 -1.46 -20.12
N SER A 32 7.69 -0.52 -20.95
CA SER A 32 7.36 0.90 -20.76
C SER A 32 5.85 1.15 -20.86
N THR A 33 5.39 2.17 -20.15
CA THR A 33 3.99 2.64 -20.23
C THR A 33 3.66 3.06 -21.65
N GLU A 34 2.40 2.89 -22.06
CA GLU A 34 1.89 3.20 -23.40
C GLU A 34 2.51 2.42 -24.58
N ILE A 35 3.39 1.45 -24.33
CA ILE A 35 3.94 0.59 -25.39
C ILE A 35 3.18 -0.74 -25.41
N PRO A 36 2.60 -1.21 -26.53
CA PRO A 36 1.96 -2.53 -26.58
C PRO A 36 2.96 -3.66 -26.33
N SER A 37 2.50 -4.80 -25.82
CA SER A 37 3.39 -5.95 -25.65
C SER A 37 3.78 -6.56 -26.99
N THR A 38 4.95 -7.18 -27.07
CA THR A 38 5.27 -8.10 -28.17
C THR A 38 4.45 -9.38 -28.08
N ASP A 39 4.44 -10.19 -29.14
CA ASP A 39 3.78 -11.50 -29.10
C ASP A 39 4.43 -12.43 -28.08
N GLU A 40 5.74 -12.34 -27.89
CA GLU A 40 6.46 -13.13 -26.89
C GLU A 40 6.14 -12.68 -25.45
N GLU A 41 6.11 -11.36 -25.21
CA GLU A 41 5.69 -10.79 -23.94
C GLU A 41 4.24 -11.20 -23.59
N ALA A 42 3.35 -11.18 -24.58
CA ALA A 42 1.96 -11.63 -24.45
C ALA A 42 1.86 -13.14 -24.13
N LYS A 43 2.63 -13.99 -24.83
CA LYS A 43 2.71 -15.43 -24.56
C LYS A 43 3.23 -15.72 -23.15
N ASN A 44 4.21 -14.96 -22.68
CA ASN A 44 4.75 -15.09 -21.32
C ASN A 44 3.70 -14.79 -20.25
N ALA A 45 2.88 -13.74 -20.45
CA ALA A 45 1.76 -13.44 -19.55
C ALA A 45 0.72 -14.57 -19.53
N ILE A 46 0.39 -15.16 -20.69
CA ILE A 46 -0.48 -16.37 -20.76
C ILE A 46 0.14 -17.54 -20.00
N LYS A 47 1.44 -17.79 -20.19
CA LYS A 47 2.12 -18.91 -19.54
C LYS A 47 2.10 -18.80 -18.01
N ILE A 48 2.34 -17.61 -17.47
CA ILE A 48 2.21 -17.34 -16.03
C ILE A 48 0.78 -17.55 -15.54
N ALA A 49 -0.20 -17.02 -16.28
CA ALA A 49 -1.61 -17.20 -15.91
C ALA A 49 -2.00 -18.68 -15.83
N GLN A 50 -1.53 -19.51 -16.78
CA GLN A 50 -1.76 -20.95 -16.75
C GLN A 50 -1.07 -21.63 -15.55
N ILE A 51 0.19 -21.27 -15.27
CA ILE A 51 0.92 -21.80 -14.10
C ILE A 51 0.18 -21.50 -12.79
N ILE A 52 -0.31 -20.27 -12.64
CA ILE A 52 -1.08 -19.86 -11.46
C ILE A 52 -2.40 -20.65 -11.40
N SER A 53 -3.12 -20.76 -12.53
CA SER A 53 -4.37 -21.53 -12.63
C SER A 53 -4.18 -23.00 -12.20
N ASP A 54 -3.14 -23.66 -12.70
CA ASP A 54 -2.83 -25.05 -12.37
C ASP A 54 -2.39 -25.21 -10.90
N TRP A 55 -1.72 -24.21 -10.33
CA TRP A 55 -1.40 -24.19 -8.90
C TRP A 55 -2.67 -24.14 -8.03
N PHE A 56 -3.66 -23.33 -8.39
CA PHE A 56 -4.94 -23.30 -7.66
C PHE A 56 -5.63 -24.66 -7.71
N GLU A 57 -5.69 -25.30 -8.88
CA GLU A 57 -6.25 -26.65 -9.02
C GLU A 57 -5.53 -27.69 -8.15
N ARG A 58 -4.18 -27.71 -8.18
CA ARG A 58 -3.37 -28.59 -7.33
C ARG A 58 -3.61 -28.37 -5.83
N ASN A 59 -3.94 -27.14 -5.44
CA ASN A 59 -4.28 -26.79 -4.05
C ASN A 59 -5.79 -26.94 -3.74
N LYS A 60 -6.52 -27.70 -4.58
CA LYS A 60 -7.94 -28.03 -4.42
C LYS A 60 -8.84 -26.79 -4.40
N PHE A 61 -8.47 -25.74 -5.13
CA PHE A 61 -9.33 -24.62 -5.48
C PHE A 61 -9.86 -24.82 -6.91
N LYS A 62 -10.88 -24.07 -7.30
CA LYS A 62 -11.41 -24.06 -8.67
C LYS A 62 -10.49 -23.22 -9.56
N LYS A 63 -10.30 -23.65 -10.80
CA LYS A 63 -9.55 -22.88 -11.81
C LYS A 63 -10.23 -21.53 -12.09
N PRO A 64 -9.47 -20.41 -12.12
CA PRO A 64 -9.97 -19.14 -12.63
C PRO A 64 -10.23 -19.23 -14.14
N SER A 65 -11.13 -18.41 -14.65
CA SER A 65 -11.19 -18.15 -16.09
C SER A 65 -10.04 -17.22 -16.48
N ILE A 66 -9.42 -17.44 -17.64
CA ILE A 66 -8.26 -16.69 -18.09
C ILE A 66 -8.64 -15.91 -19.34
N ALA A 67 -8.32 -14.61 -19.37
CA ALA A 67 -8.49 -13.80 -20.58
C ALA A 67 -7.19 -13.09 -20.96
N MET A 68 -6.90 -13.03 -22.26
CA MET A 68 -5.96 -12.08 -22.83
C MET A 68 -6.60 -10.68 -22.79
N THR A 69 -5.95 -9.71 -22.14
CA THR A 69 -6.43 -8.32 -22.03
C THR A 69 -5.84 -7.41 -23.12
N GLY A 70 -5.04 -7.99 -24.03
CA GLY A 70 -4.44 -7.35 -25.20
C GLY A 70 -2.93 -7.13 -25.06
N ASN A 71 -2.47 -6.79 -23.85
CA ASN A 71 -1.04 -6.65 -23.54
C ASN A 71 -0.54 -7.61 -22.45
N GLY A 72 -1.47 -8.18 -21.69
CA GLY A 72 -1.22 -9.10 -20.59
C GLY A 72 -2.41 -10.04 -20.44
N THR A 73 -2.54 -10.66 -19.28
CA THR A 73 -3.59 -11.61 -18.98
C THR A 73 -4.25 -11.31 -17.65
N CYS A 74 -5.54 -11.60 -17.56
CA CYS A 74 -6.27 -11.47 -16.31
C CYS A 74 -6.90 -12.81 -15.91
N LEU A 75 -6.68 -13.20 -14.67
CA LEU A 75 -7.31 -14.34 -14.02
C LEU A 75 -8.60 -13.88 -13.33
N TYR A 76 -9.69 -14.58 -13.56
CA TYR A 76 -11.01 -14.26 -13.05
C TYR A 76 -11.51 -15.39 -12.13
N PHE A 77 -11.37 -15.19 -10.82
CA PHE A 77 -11.86 -16.10 -9.79
C PHE A 77 -13.31 -15.76 -9.47
N SER A 78 -14.25 -16.68 -9.71
CA SER A 78 -15.63 -16.50 -9.26
C SER A 78 -15.76 -16.93 -7.81
N VAL A 79 -16.35 -16.07 -6.97
CA VAL A 79 -16.61 -16.35 -5.55
C VAL A 79 -18.10 -16.19 -5.25
N PRO A 80 -18.63 -16.78 -4.15
CA PRO A 80 -19.98 -16.48 -3.70
C PRO A 80 -20.18 -14.97 -3.55
N TYR A 81 -21.41 -14.50 -3.78
CA TYR A 81 -21.72 -13.10 -3.52
C TYR A 81 -21.43 -12.79 -2.05
N TYR A 82 -20.52 -11.86 -1.83
CA TYR A 82 -20.13 -11.41 -0.50
C TYR A 82 -20.51 -9.94 -0.35
N LYS A 83 -21.48 -9.68 0.52
CA LYS A 83 -22.02 -8.34 0.76
C LYS A 83 -20.98 -7.47 1.45
N ILE A 84 -20.72 -6.31 0.86
CA ILE A 84 -19.88 -5.28 1.47
C ILE A 84 -20.79 -4.33 2.25
N LYS A 85 -20.43 -4.11 3.51
CA LYS A 85 -21.01 -3.14 4.43
C LYS A 85 -19.89 -2.25 4.92
N ASP A 86 -20.23 -1.08 5.45
CA ASP A 86 -19.21 -0.17 5.99
C ASP A 86 -18.39 -0.82 7.12
N THR A 87 -19.00 -1.73 7.87
CA THR A 87 -18.33 -2.47 8.96
C THR A 87 -17.31 -3.51 8.50
N ASN A 88 -17.35 -3.99 7.25
CA ASN A 88 -16.42 -5.02 6.75
C ASN A 88 -15.61 -4.56 5.52
N ARG A 89 -15.85 -3.35 5.02
CA ARG A 89 -15.25 -2.79 3.80
C ARG A 89 -13.74 -2.71 3.89
N ASN A 90 -13.21 -2.32 5.04
CA ASN A 90 -11.78 -2.22 5.25
C ASN A 90 -11.13 -3.62 5.33
N ASP A 91 -11.77 -4.55 6.03
CA ASP A 91 -11.25 -5.92 6.17
C ASP A 91 -11.22 -6.64 4.83
N ILE A 92 -12.26 -6.50 4.01
CA ILE A 92 -12.27 -7.10 2.68
C ILE A 92 -11.22 -6.46 1.76
N SER A 93 -10.98 -5.16 1.87
CA SER A 93 -9.95 -4.48 1.09
C SER A 93 -8.55 -5.00 1.46
N GLN A 94 -8.27 -5.18 2.76
CA GLN A 94 -7.02 -5.77 3.24
C GLN A 94 -6.88 -7.23 2.83
N ALA A 95 -7.96 -8.02 2.88
CA ALA A 95 -7.95 -9.41 2.44
C ALA A 95 -7.60 -9.54 0.95
N LEU A 96 -8.15 -8.66 0.09
CA LEU A 96 -7.82 -8.61 -1.33
C LEU A 96 -6.37 -8.18 -1.58
N GLU A 97 -5.88 -7.17 -0.85
CA GLU A 97 -4.49 -6.71 -0.94
C GLU A 97 -3.52 -7.83 -0.51
N TRP A 98 -3.82 -8.50 0.60
CA TRP A 98 -3.07 -9.65 1.07
C TRP A 98 -3.05 -10.76 0.02
N PHE A 99 -4.20 -11.10 -0.57
CA PHE A 99 -4.29 -12.16 -1.57
C PHE A 99 -3.37 -11.89 -2.77
N GLU A 100 -3.39 -10.67 -3.31
CA GLU A 100 -2.46 -10.28 -4.38
C GLU A 100 -0.99 -10.33 -3.94
N SER A 101 -0.69 -9.86 -2.73
CA SER A 101 0.66 -9.89 -2.16
C SER A 101 1.16 -11.33 -2.02
N GLU A 102 0.31 -12.23 -1.55
CA GLU A 102 0.65 -13.63 -1.34
C GLU A 102 0.91 -14.34 -2.67
N LEU A 103 0.11 -14.09 -3.72
CA LEU A 103 0.38 -14.61 -5.06
C LEU A 103 1.72 -14.10 -5.62
N ARG A 104 2.06 -12.81 -5.41
CA ARG A 104 3.38 -12.29 -5.82
C ARG A 104 4.53 -13.03 -5.13
N LYS A 105 4.35 -13.44 -3.87
CA LYS A 105 5.36 -14.21 -3.12
C LYS A 105 5.47 -15.62 -3.65
N ILE A 106 4.35 -16.33 -3.76
CA ILE A 106 4.28 -17.72 -4.24
C ILE A 106 4.92 -17.84 -5.63
N PHE A 107 4.58 -16.94 -6.55
CA PHE A 107 5.03 -17.01 -7.95
C PHE A 107 6.21 -16.09 -8.27
N LYS A 108 6.98 -15.64 -7.27
CA LYS A 108 8.09 -14.69 -7.46
C LYS A 108 9.12 -15.18 -8.48
N LYS A 109 9.45 -16.47 -8.44
CA LYS A 109 10.46 -17.07 -9.33
C LYS A 109 9.95 -17.15 -10.77
N GLU A 110 8.71 -17.59 -10.94
CA GLU A 110 8.03 -17.72 -12.23
C GLU A 110 7.83 -16.33 -12.85
N LEU A 111 7.29 -15.37 -12.11
CA LEU A 111 7.11 -13.99 -12.56
C LEU A 111 8.44 -13.39 -13.07
N LYS A 112 9.55 -13.61 -12.34
CA LYS A 112 10.89 -13.19 -12.79
C LYS A 112 11.32 -13.93 -14.05
N LYS A 113 11.14 -15.26 -14.11
CA LYS A 113 11.53 -16.09 -15.26
C LYS A 113 10.84 -15.65 -16.56
N TYR A 114 9.56 -15.32 -16.48
CA TYR A 114 8.74 -14.91 -17.64
C TYR A 114 8.67 -13.39 -17.81
N ASN A 115 9.49 -12.62 -17.07
CA ASN A 115 9.53 -11.16 -17.11
C ASN A 115 8.14 -10.50 -17.00
N CYS A 116 7.31 -11.00 -16.10
CA CYS A 116 5.96 -10.52 -15.84
C CYS A 116 5.82 -10.01 -14.40
N ARG A 117 4.77 -9.23 -14.18
CA ARG A 117 4.34 -8.80 -12.84
C ARG A 117 2.84 -8.97 -12.72
N ILE A 118 2.38 -9.26 -11.51
CA ILE A 118 0.98 -9.02 -11.16
C ILE A 118 0.83 -7.49 -10.99
N ASP A 119 -0.27 -6.87 -11.42
CA ASP A 119 -0.57 -5.45 -11.17
C ASP A 119 -1.60 -5.30 -10.05
N SER A 120 -1.59 -4.17 -9.35
CA SER A 120 -2.43 -3.95 -8.17
C SER A 120 -3.88 -3.69 -8.55
N MET A 121 -4.78 -4.60 -8.18
CA MET A 121 -6.21 -4.57 -8.54
C MET A 121 -7.15 -4.68 -7.32
N TYR A 122 -6.60 -4.72 -6.11
CA TYR A 122 -7.33 -4.99 -4.87
C TYR A 122 -8.30 -3.88 -4.45
N ASP A 123 -8.08 -2.63 -4.86
CA ASP A 123 -8.95 -1.50 -4.51
C ASP A 123 -10.40 -1.75 -4.94
N LEU A 124 -11.38 -1.64 -4.05
CA LEU A 124 -12.80 -1.93 -4.34
C LEU A 124 -13.40 -1.26 -5.60
N PRO A 125 -13.13 0.01 -5.95
CA PRO A 125 -13.69 0.60 -7.16
C PRO A 125 -12.98 0.18 -8.45
N ARG A 126 -11.91 -0.64 -8.38
CA ARG A 126 -11.17 -1.09 -9.55
C ARG A 126 -12.09 -1.80 -10.55
N ILE A 127 -11.92 -1.46 -11.81
CA ILE A 127 -12.61 -2.06 -12.96
C ILE A 127 -11.68 -3.02 -13.69
N ALA A 128 -12.22 -4.05 -14.33
CA ALA A 128 -11.48 -4.82 -15.34
C ALA A 128 -11.91 -4.43 -16.74
N LYS A 129 -11.08 -4.83 -17.70
CA LYS A 129 -11.37 -4.73 -19.12
C LYS A 129 -12.62 -5.52 -19.50
N VAL A 130 -13.44 -4.94 -20.37
CA VAL A 130 -14.50 -5.67 -21.07
C VAL A 130 -13.83 -6.54 -22.14
N ILE A 131 -13.88 -7.85 -21.95
CA ILE A 131 -13.32 -8.82 -22.90
C ILE A 131 -14.12 -8.76 -24.22
N GLY A 132 -13.42 -8.86 -25.36
CA GLY A 132 -13.97 -8.59 -26.68
C GLY A 132 -13.71 -7.17 -27.20
N THR A 133 -12.97 -6.34 -26.44
CA THR A 133 -12.59 -4.98 -26.88
C THR A 133 -11.12 -4.92 -27.32
N MET A 134 -10.82 -4.02 -28.27
CA MET A 134 -9.46 -3.76 -28.74
C MET A 134 -8.66 -2.99 -27.68
N SER A 135 -7.39 -3.34 -27.48
CA SER A 135 -6.46 -2.60 -26.61
C SER A 135 -5.59 -1.67 -27.45
N ILE A 136 -5.96 -0.38 -27.47
CA ILE A 136 -5.26 0.69 -28.18
C ILE A 136 -4.36 1.41 -27.18
N LYS A 137 -3.03 1.23 -27.31
CA LYS A 137 -2.01 1.93 -26.51
C LYS A 137 -0.83 2.28 -27.43
N GLY A 138 -0.31 3.50 -27.34
CA GLY A 138 0.81 3.96 -28.16
C GLY A 138 0.64 3.67 -29.66
N LYS A 139 1.74 3.31 -30.34
CA LYS A 139 1.76 3.02 -31.78
C LYS A 139 1.48 1.54 -32.05
N ASN A 140 0.66 1.27 -33.07
CA ASN A 140 0.43 -0.06 -33.61
C ASN A 140 1.58 -0.43 -34.56
N THR A 141 2.37 -1.46 -34.23
CA THR A 141 3.42 -1.97 -35.14
C THR A 141 3.31 -3.48 -35.28
N LYS A 142 4.01 -4.05 -36.25
CA LYS A 142 4.05 -5.51 -36.46
C LYS A 142 4.61 -6.24 -35.23
N GLU A 143 5.61 -5.66 -34.59
CA GLU A 143 6.30 -6.24 -33.42
C GLU A 143 5.52 -6.01 -32.12
N ARG A 144 4.74 -4.93 -32.04
CA ARG A 144 3.96 -4.51 -30.87
C ARG A 144 2.56 -4.07 -31.29
N PRO A 145 1.72 -5.02 -31.75
CA PRO A 145 0.41 -4.71 -32.29
C PRO A 145 -0.59 -4.35 -31.20
N TRP A 146 -1.60 -3.58 -31.57
CA TRP A 146 -2.86 -3.56 -30.83
C TRP A 146 -3.55 -4.92 -30.94
N ARG A 147 -4.08 -5.43 -29.84
CA ARG A 147 -4.72 -6.75 -29.81
C ARG A 147 -6.14 -6.67 -29.28
N LEU A 148 -7.01 -7.47 -29.88
CA LEU A 148 -8.34 -7.75 -29.36
C LEU A 148 -8.20 -8.58 -28.09
N SER A 149 -8.94 -8.23 -27.04
CA SER A 149 -9.05 -9.07 -25.85
C SER A 149 -10.00 -10.23 -26.07
N TYR A 150 -9.67 -11.40 -25.54
CA TYR A 150 -10.47 -12.61 -25.68
C TYR A 150 -10.28 -13.55 -24.48
N TRP A 151 -11.25 -14.42 -24.23
CA TRP A 151 -11.12 -15.50 -23.26
C TRP A 151 -10.22 -16.59 -23.84
N ILE A 152 -9.20 -17.02 -23.09
CA ILE A 152 -8.33 -18.14 -23.51
C ILE A 152 -9.15 -19.41 -23.67
N GLU A 153 -10.08 -19.62 -22.73
CA GLU A 153 -11.14 -20.62 -22.81
C GLU A 153 -12.45 -19.93 -22.46
N GLU A 154 -13.45 -20.07 -23.31
CA GLU A 154 -14.74 -19.41 -23.11
C GLU A 154 -15.43 -19.95 -21.85
N PRO A 155 -15.76 -19.07 -20.87
CA PRO A 155 -16.34 -19.52 -19.62
C PRO A 155 -17.79 -19.94 -19.81
N SER A 156 -18.04 -21.22 -20.03
CA SER A 156 -19.39 -21.78 -20.21
C SER A 156 -20.27 -21.65 -18.95
N LYS A 157 -19.68 -21.69 -17.75
CA LYS A 157 -20.37 -21.51 -16.46
C LYS A 157 -19.46 -20.83 -15.42
N ARG A 158 -20.08 -20.13 -14.45
CA ARG A 158 -19.34 -19.55 -13.31
C ARG A 158 -18.84 -20.66 -12.38
N ARG A 159 -17.51 -20.82 -12.29
CA ARG A 159 -16.84 -21.73 -11.36
C ARG A 159 -16.70 -21.07 -9.98
N VAL A 160 -17.81 -21.00 -9.23
CA VAL A 160 -17.85 -20.37 -7.91
C VAL A 160 -17.03 -21.16 -6.89
N ASP A 161 -16.03 -20.50 -6.28
CA ASP A 161 -15.16 -21.09 -5.27
C ASP A 161 -15.38 -20.43 -3.90
N ARG A 162 -16.16 -21.11 -3.05
CA ARG A 162 -16.37 -20.70 -1.66
C ARG A 162 -15.13 -20.90 -0.79
N LYS A 163 -14.33 -21.94 -1.09
CA LYS A 163 -13.10 -22.24 -0.34
C LYS A 163 -12.10 -21.10 -0.53
N LEU A 164 -11.96 -20.62 -1.76
CA LEU A 164 -11.11 -19.46 -2.08
C LEU A 164 -11.58 -18.19 -1.36
N LEU A 165 -12.88 -17.90 -1.38
CA LEU A 165 -13.41 -16.73 -0.66
C LEU A 165 -13.07 -16.79 0.84
N ASN A 166 -13.26 -17.94 1.46
CA ASN A 166 -12.94 -18.14 2.88
C ASN A 166 -11.43 -18.00 3.13
N ALA A 167 -10.59 -18.58 2.27
CA ALA A 167 -9.14 -18.44 2.34
C ALA A 167 -8.69 -16.97 2.28
N ILE A 168 -9.33 -16.18 1.41
CA ILE A 168 -9.04 -14.74 1.27
C ILE A 168 -9.48 -13.96 2.51
N ILE A 169 -10.73 -14.13 2.95
CA ILE A 169 -11.27 -13.42 4.12
C ILE A 169 -10.47 -13.75 5.39
N ASN A 170 -10.03 -15.01 5.53
CA ASN A 170 -9.26 -15.47 6.69
C ASN A 170 -7.74 -15.24 6.54
N ILE A 171 -7.28 -14.64 5.44
CA ILE A 171 -5.86 -14.35 5.21
C ILE A 171 -5.01 -15.64 5.31
N ASN A 172 -5.53 -16.73 4.74
CA ASN A 172 -4.84 -18.02 4.71
C ASN A 172 -5.17 -18.83 3.44
N LEU A 173 -4.19 -18.98 2.54
CA LEU A 173 -4.31 -19.76 1.29
C LEU A 173 -3.92 -21.23 1.47
N ILE A 174 -3.33 -21.61 2.61
CA ILE A 174 -2.82 -22.94 2.90
C ILE A 174 -3.60 -23.50 4.09
N ASP A 175 -4.67 -24.23 3.80
CA ASP A 175 -5.46 -24.91 4.81
C ASP A 175 -4.89 -26.33 5.03
N SER A 176 -4.14 -26.53 6.10
CA SER A 176 -3.91 -27.85 6.70
C SER A 176 -5.18 -28.27 7.44
N GLN A 177 -6.09 -28.93 6.71
CA GLN A 177 -7.11 -29.90 7.14
C GLN A 177 -8.07 -29.61 8.34
N VAL A 178 -9.38 -29.76 8.03
CA VAL A 178 -10.44 -30.46 8.80
C VAL A 178 -11.19 -29.70 9.92
N ASN A 179 -12.51 -29.61 9.71
CA ASN A 179 -13.63 -29.45 10.65
C ASN A 179 -13.46 -28.56 11.89
N LYS A 180 -14.09 -27.38 11.87
CA LYS A 180 -14.87 -26.86 13.01
C LYS A 180 -16.16 -26.18 12.55
N SER A 181 -17.29 -26.76 12.94
CA SER A 181 -18.61 -26.12 13.01
C SER A 181 -18.61 -25.00 14.08
N PRO A 182 -19.63 -24.12 14.12
CA PRO A 182 -19.48 -22.71 14.44
C PRO A 182 -19.22 -22.50 15.92
N VAL A 183 -18.12 -21.80 16.25
CA VAL A 183 -17.86 -21.36 17.62
C VAL A 183 -17.84 -19.83 17.64
N ALA A 184 -18.85 -19.33 18.34
CA ALA A 184 -18.96 -18.11 19.12
C ALA A 184 -17.72 -17.19 19.18
N SER A 185 -18.00 -15.90 19.07
CA SER A 185 -17.30 -14.78 19.72
C SER A 185 -16.01 -15.15 20.45
N VAL A 186 -14.86 -14.99 19.78
CA VAL A 186 -13.56 -15.04 20.44
C VAL A 186 -12.88 -13.68 20.29
N ASN A 187 -12.90 -12.93 21.40
CA ASN A 187 -11.87 -11.96 21.73
C ASN A 187 -10.48 -12.62 21.53
N ARG A 188 -9.80 -12.34 20.42
CA ARG A 188 -8.39 -12.71 20.27
C ARG A 188 -7.53 -11.49 20.51
N LYS A 189 -6.94 -11.47 21.71
CA LYS A 189 -5.74 -10.71 22.04
C LYS A 189 -4.72 -10.88 20.91
N PHE A 190 -4.28 -9.75 20.34
CA PHE A 190 -3.10 -9.72 19.50
C PHE A 190 -1.94 -10.28 20.33
N THR A 191 -1.29 -11.33 19.82
CA THR A 191 -0.10 -11.93 20.43
C THR A 191 1.01 -10.90 20.42
N THR A 192 1.31 -10.39 21.62
CA THR A 192 2.48 -9.60 21.96
C THR A 192 3.61 -10.54 22.33
N GLU A 193 4.46 -10.93 21.39
CA GLU A 193 5.83 -11.35 21.71
C GLU A 193 6.78 -10.79 20.64
N PRO A 194 7.69 -9.86 21.01
CA PRO A 194 8.92 -9.68 20.29
C PRO A 194 9.85 -10.85 20.62
N ASP A 195 10.50 -11.38 19.60
CA ASP A 195 11.58 -12.36 19.68
C ASP A 195 12.66 -11.89 20.68
N GLN A 196 12.58 -12.37 21.92
CA GLN A 196 13.49 -12.04 23.01
C GLN A 196 14.73 -12.93 22.96
N THR A 197 15.54 -12.80 21.91
CA THR A 197 16.97 -13.14 21.95
C THR A 197 17.67 -12.61 20.70
N SER A 198 18.01 -11.33 20.68
CA SER A 198 19.17 -10.90 19.89
C SER A 198 19.84 -9.70 20.54
N THR A 199 21.09 -9.91 20.94
CA THR A 199 22.14 -8.89 21.08
C THR A 199 21.94 -7.74 20.08
N ILE A 200 22.13 -6.49 20.51
CA ILE A 200 21.89 -5.23 19.78
C ILE A 200 22.23 -5.37 18.30
N ASN A 201 21.24 -5.80 17.52
CA ASN A 201 21.33 -5.96 16.08
C ASN A 201 20.91 -4.60 15.50
N GLN A 202 21.79 -3.98 14.73
CA GLN A 202 21.58 -2.70 14.05
C GLN A 202 20.13 -2.54 13.58
N LEU A 203 19.50 -1.43 13.96
CA LEU A 203 18.13 -1.13 13.54
C LEU A 203 18.06 -1.04 12.01
N LYS A 204 17.13 -1.79 11.44
CA LYS A 204 16.83 -1.81 10.00
C LYS A 204 15.65 -0.89 9.68
N PRO A 205 15.59 -0.33 8.46
CA PRO A 205 14.41 0.39 8.00
C PRO A 205 13.19 -0.52 8.00
N VAL A 206 12.01 0.05 8.23
CA VAL A 206 10.75 -0.70 8.25
C VAL A 206 9.80 -0.29 7.13
N TRP A 207 8.95 -1.21 6.71
CA TRP A 207 7.89 -0.84 5.77
C TRP A 207 6.85 0.05 6.46
N LEU A 208 6.87 1.33 6.14
CA LEU A 208 6.05 2.36 6.80
C LEU A 208 4.54 2.16 6.53
N MET A 209 3.69 2.45 7.52
CA MET A 209 2.24 2.57 7.31
C MET A 209 1.92 3.74 6.37
N GLN A 210 0.85 3.67 5.59
CA GLN A 210 0.46 4.72 4.63
C GLN A 210 -1.00 5.15 4.77
N PRO A 211 -1.29 6.46 4.58
CA PRO A 211 -2.66 6.94 4.58
C PRO A 211 -3.40 6.51 3.31
N ILE A 212 -4.62 6.01 3.51
CA ILE A 212 -5.59 5.78 2.43
C ILE A 212 -6.34 7.10 2.13
N PRO A 213 -6.96 7.27 0.95
CA PRO A 213 -7.82 8.44 0.68
C PRO A 213 -8.95 8.54 1.72
N TYR A 214 -9.35 9.76 2.09
CA TYR A 214 -10.64 9.98 2.75
C TYR A 214 -11.74 9.90 1.71
N PHE A 215 -12.78 9.16 2.04
CA PHE A 215 -13.81 8.82 1.09
C PHE A 215 -15.17 9.42 1.50
N GLY A 216 -15.23 10.24 2.56
CA GLY A 216 -16.47 10.86 3.07
C GLY A 216 -17.14 10.08 4.21
N GLU A 217 -16.48 9.06 4.75
CA GLU A 217 -17.03 8.30 5.89
C GLU A 217 -17.17 9.15 7.15
N LYS A 218 -18.11 8.75 8.02
CA LYS A 218 -18.18 9.26 9.39
C LYS A 218 -16.93 8.83 10.17
N LEU A 219 -16.24 9.79 10.72
CA LEU A 219 -15.09 9.56 11.59
C LEU A 219 -15.57 9.23 13.00
N GLN A 220 -15.22 8.05 13.51
CA GLN A 220 -15.44 7.65 14.90
C GLN A 220 -14.14 7.77 15.69
N GLY A 221 -14.19 8.27 16.92
CA GLY A 221 -13.02 8.48 17.77
C GLY A 221 -12.41 9.87 17.65
N ASN A 222 -11.16 10.01 18.08
CA ASN A 222 -10.52 11.31 18.30
C ASN A 222 -9.60 11.67 17.13
N TRP A 223 -10.15 12.30 16.09
CA TRP A 223 -9.39 12.63 14.90
C TRP A 223 -8.75 14.02 14.94
N ILE A 224 -7.49 14.07 14.51
CA ILE A 224 -6.70 15.28 14.32
C ILE A 224 -6.35 15.45 12.86
N TYR A 225 -6.06 16.67 12.43
CA TYR A 225 -5.58 16.96 11.09
C TYR A 225 -4.24 17.72 11.10
N LYS A 226 -3.54 17.62 9.98
CA LYS A 226 -2.37 18.43 9.62
C LYS A 226 -2.42 18.78 8.13
N PRO A 227 -1.74 19.85 7.69
CA PRO A 227 -1.47 20.06 6.28
C PRO A 227 -0.75 18.85 5.67
N LYS A 228 -1.13 18.49 4.45
CA LYS A 228 -0.43 17.48 3.66
C LYS A 228 0.78 18.14 3.00
N ILE A 229 1.95 17.82 3.53
CA ILE A 229 3.23 18.19 2.91
C ILE A 229 3.49 17.21 1.78
N ASP A 230 3.80 17.74 0.60
CA ASP A 230 4.13 16.94 -0.58
C ASP A 230 5.66 16.85 -0.72
N GLY A 231 6.31 16.03 0.10
CA GLY A 231 7.75 15.82 0.04
C GLY A 231 8.14 14.39 -0.37
N TRP A 232 9.35 14.01 -0.02
CA TRP A 232 9.81 12.62 -0.12
C TRP A 232 9.81 12.02 1.27
N ARG A 233 9.00 10.98 1.49
CA ARG A 233 8.96 10.30 2.79
C ARG A 233 10.33 9.72 3.16
N LEU A 234 10.76 10.01 4.38
CA LEU A 234 12.08 9.78 4.92
C LEU A 234 11.97 9.12 6.29
N GLU A 235 12.59 7.96 6.43
CA GLU A 235 12.83 7.30 7.71
C GLU A 235 14.21 7.71 8.23
N ILE A 236 14.27 8.13 9.50
CA ILE A 236 15.51 8.52 10.18
C ILE A 236 15.77 7.48 11.26
N ILE A 237 16.91 6.80 11.16
CA ILE A 237 17.29 5.71 12.07
C ILE A 237 18.52 6.14 12.84
N LYS A 238 18.39 6.30 14.16
CA LYS A 238 19.50 6.58 15.07
C LYS A 238 20.00 5.26 15.67
N ASP A 239 21.15 4.84 15.17
CA ASP A 239 21.90 3.65 15.60
C ASP A 239 23.07 4.08 16.51
N SER A 240 23.83 3.12 17.04
CA SER A 240 24.81 3.34 18.13
C SER A 240 25.79 4.49 17.89
N ASN A 241 26.29 4.62 16.66
CA ASN A 241 27.26 5.67 16.32
C ASN A 241 26.90 6.50 15.09
N ASP A 242 25.76 6.24 14.45
CA ASP A 242 25.43 6.94 13.20
C ASP A 242 23.92 7.18 13.06
N VAL A 243 23.59 8.07 12.13
CA VAL A 243 22.23 8.29 11.65
C VAL A 243 22.15 7.84 10.20
N LYS A 244 21.17 6.97 9.92
CA LYS A 244 20.85 6.52 8.58
C LYS A 244 19.56 7.18 8.10
N PHE A 245 19.53 7.52 6.81
CA PHE A 245 18.39 8.13 6.12
C PHE A 245 17.87 7.18 5.06
N TRP A 246 16.60 6.77 5.14
CA TRP A 246 16.00 5.79 4.24
C TRP A 246 14.75 6.32 3.56
N GLY A 247 14.63 6.07 2.27
CA GLY A 247 13.42 6.37 1.52
C GLY A 247 12.31 5.32 1.71
N ARG A 248 11.10 5.64 1.27
CA ARG A 248 9.91 4.78 1.39
C ARG A 248 9.97 3.41 0.69
N ARG A 249 10.67 3.31 -0.44
CA ARG A 249 10.61 2.16 -1.37
C ARG A 249 11.68 1.12 -1.04
N LEU A 250 11.52 0.39 0.06
CA LEU A 250 12.54 -0.54 0.57
C LEU A 250 12.93 -1.63 -0.42
N GLU A 251 12.04 -2.00 -1.35
CA GLU A 251 12.33 -2.93 -2.44
C GLU A 251 13.44 -2.45 -3.39
N ARG A 252 13.74 -1.15 -3.38
CA ARG A 252 14.80 -0.51 -4.17
C ARG A 252 16.07 -0.22 -3.37
N ASN A 253 16.16 -0.72 -2.14
CA ASN A 253 17.24 -0.42 -1.20
C ASN A 253 17.58 1.10 -1.11
N PRO A 254 16.61 1.95 -0.71
CA PRO A 254 16.70 3.39 -0.83
C PRO A 254 17.47 4.01 0.34
N ASN A 255 18.67 3.50 0.63
CA ASN A 255 19.56 4.12 1.59
C ASN A 255 20.12 5.43 1.00
N TRP A 256 19.75 6.55 1.60
CA TRP A 256 20.10 7.90 1.16
C TRP A 256 21.14 8.56 2.06
N THR A 257 21.69 7.84 3.04
CA THR A 257 22.59 8.37 4.06
C THR A 257 23.77 9.14 3.45
N GLU A 258 24.48 8.55 2.50
CA GLU A 258 25.63 9.17 1.83
C GLU A 258 25.25 10.26 0.81
N LYS A 259 23.99 10.26 0.35
CA LYS A 259 23.52 11.21 -0.66
C LYS A 259 22.99 12.50 -0.04
N LEU A 260 22.41 12.42 1.16
CA LEU A 260 21.82 13.55 1.88
C LEU A 260 22.85 14.28 2.76
N LYS A 261 24.03 14.58 2.21
CA LYS A 261 25.11 15.30 2.91
C LYS A 261 24.69 16.70 3.40
N ALA A 262 23.68 17.29 2.76
CA ALA A 262 23.07 18.56 3.14
C ALA A 262 22.45 18.55 4.54
N ILE A 263 22.11 17.36 5.07
CA ILE A 263 21.47 17.20 6.37
C ILE A 263 22.56 17.01 7.45
N PRO A 264 22.77 17.99 8.35
CA PRO A 264 23.80 17.88 9.38
C PRO A 264 23.41 16.83 10.43
N LYS A 265 24.10 15.68 10.44
CA LYS A 265 23.89 14.58 11.40
C LYS A 265 23.99 15.04 12.87
N GLU A 266 24.83 16.04 13.15
CA GLU A 266 24.99 16.68 14.47
C GLU A 266 23.68 17.27 15.02
N SER A 267 22.73 17.62 14.15
CA SER A 267 21.41 18.13 14.55
C SER A 267 20.49 17.05 15.14
N LEU A 268 20.91 15.79 15.07
CA LEU A 268 20.19 14.61 15.59
C LEU A 268 20.92 13.95 16.76
N LYS A 269 22.01 14.54 17.28
CA LYS A 269 22.80 13.96 18.38
C LYS A 269 22.02 13.80 19.69
N ASP A 270 21.01 14.65 19.91
CA ASP A 270 20.18 14.63 21.11
C ASP A 270 19.09 13.54 21.03
N ILE A 271 18.98 12.84 19.89
CA ILE A 271 18.05 11.72 19.71
C ILE A 271 18.71 10.47 20.32
N PRO A 272 18.00 9.76 21.22
CA PRO A 272 18.53 8.52 21.79
C PRO A 272 18.84 7.47 20.72
N GLU A 273 19.91 6.71 20.92
CA GLU A 273 20.12 5.43 20.21
C GLU A 273 18.87 4.57 20.32
N GLY A 274 18.59 3.76 19.30
CA GLY A 274 17.39 2.94 19.33
C GLY A 274 16.16 3.61 18.75
N THR A 275 16.31 4.78 18.11
CA THR A 275 15.18 5.60 17.68
C THR A 275 14.97 5.53 16.17
N VAL A 276 13.72 5.35 15.76
CA VAL A 276 13.31 5.38 14.35
C VAL A 276 12.15 6.36 14.19
N LEU A 277 12.32 7.35 13.33
CA LEU A 277 11.35 8.42 13.07
C LEU A 277 10.75 8.32 11.68
N ASP A 278 9.47 8.64 11.58
CA ASP A 278 8.75 8.78 10.31
C ASP A 278 8.58 10.27 9.99
N SER A 279 9.11 10.67 8.83
CA SER A 279 9.24 12.07 8.45
C SER A 279 9.07 12.32 6.95
N GLU A 280 8.97 13.60 6.58
CA GLU A 280 8.89 14.06 5.21
C GLU A 280 10.07 14.98 4.90
N LEU A 281 10.88 14.64 3.89
CA LEU A 281 11.93 15.49 3.35
C LEU A 281 11.34 16.52 2.38
N TYR A 282 11.68 17.78 2.59
CA TYR A 282 11.28 18.93 1.80
C TYR A 282 12.47 19.89 1.63
N THR A 283 12.25 21.03 0.96
CA THR A 283 13.26 22.10 0.86
C THR A 283 12.65 23.47 1.15
N ASP A 284 13.49 24.43 1.52
CA ASP A 284 13.11 25.84 1.67
C ASP A 284 12.66 26.51 0.36
N ARG A 285 12.97 25.91 -0.81
CA ARG A 285 12.53 26.36 -2.15
C ARG A 285 11.42 25.50 -2.74
N GLY A 286 10.84 24.59 -1.94
CA GLY A 286 9.73 23.72 -2.34
C GLY A 286 10.15 22.33 -2.85
N ARG A 287 9.15 21.49 -3.13
CA ARG A 287 9.34 20.07 -3.53
C ARG A 287 10.29 19.87 -4.71
N ARG A 288 10.21 20.73 -5.74
CA ARG A 288 10.95 20.54 -7.01
C ARG A 288 12.47 20.58 -6.83
N PHE A 289 12.95 21.15 -5.71
CA PHE A 289 14.38 21.24 -5.41
C PHE A 289 14.90 20.07 -4.57
N ILE A 290 14.05 19.14 -4.11
CA ILE A 290 14.49 17.94 -3.36
C ILE A 290 15.61 17.18 -4.09
N PRO A 291 15.55 16.93 -5.43
CA PRO A 291 16.64 16.27 -6.14
C PRO A 291 18.00 16.95 -6.00
N SER A 292 18.05 18.29 -5.82
CA SER A 292 19.32 19.01 -5.64
C SER A 292 20.03 18.68 -4.32
N LEU A 293 19.29 18.18 -3.32
CA LEU A 293 19.88 17.72 -2.04
C LEU A 293 20.71 16.44 -2.20
N PHE A 294 20.56 15.73 -3.32
CA PHE A 294 21.27 14.48 -3.64
C PHE A 294 22.47 14.72 -4.57
N THR A 295 22.80 15.98 -4.85
CA THR A 295 23.90 16.39 -5.72
C THR A 295 24.88 17.28 -4.96
N ASP A 296 26.13 17.35 -5.41
CA ASP A 296 27.12 18.22 -4.77
C ASP A 296 26.80 19.71 -4.95
N ASN A 297 26.11 20.09 -6.04
CA ASN A 297 25.63 21.45 -6.27
C ASN A 297 24.22 21.67 -5.69
N GLN A 298 24.14 21.80 -4.37
CA GLN A 298 22.89 22.02 -3.65
C GLN A 298 22.29 23.39 -3.99
N LYS A 299 21.04 23.40 -4.48
CA LYS A 299 20.33 24.62 -4.89
C LYS A 299 19.30 25.11 -3.87
N ALA A 300 19.09 24.35 -2.80
CA ALA A 300 18.12 24.61 -1.74
C ALA A 300 18.59 23.95 -0.43
N LYS A 301 18.04 24.38 0.71
CA LYS A 301 18.35 23.80 2.03
C LYS A 301 17.30 22.75 2.41
N PRO A 302 17.70 21.64 3.05
CA PRO A 302 16.75 20.63 3.49
C PRO A 302 15.84 21.18 4.59
N VAL A 303 14.60 20.73 4.58
CA VAL A 303 13.63 20.91 5.68
C VAL A 303 12.97 19.55 5.92
N VAL A 304 13.03 19.04 7.16
CA VAL A 304 12.53 17.70 7.48
C VAL A 304 11.40 17.80 8.49
N PHE A 305 10.22 17.33 8.12
CA PHE A 305 9.03 17.36 8.96
C PHE A 305 8.79 15.99 9.60
N ILE A 306 9.03 15.89 10.89
CA ILE A 306 8.82 14.67 11.69
C ILE A 306 7.36 14.62 12.13
N PHE A 307 6.72 13.47 11.99
CA PHE A 307 5.30 13.36 12.28
C PHE A 307 4.86 12.09 13.00
N ASP A 308 5.76 11.12 13.18
CA ASP A 308 5.55 9.93 14.01
C ASP A 308 6.88 9.36 14.54
N MET A 309 6.75 8.50 15.55
CA MET A 309 7.82 7.72 16.19
C MET A 309 7.49 6.25 15.97
N ILE A 310 8.46 5.45 15.51
CA ILE A 310 8.28 4.02 15.29
C ILE A 310 8.97 3.23 16.40
N PHE A 311 10.24 3.56 16.67
CA PHE A 311 11.02 3.01 17.78
C PHE A 311 11.56 4.15 18.65
N TYR A 312 11.65 3.91 19.95
CA TYR A 312 12.28 4.82 20.90
C TYR A 312 13.11 4.03 21.90
N LYS A 313 14.41 4.34 22.01
CA LYS A 313 15.36 3.62 22.88
C LYS A 313 15.30 2.10 22.70
N GLY A 314 15.20 1.64 21.44
CA GLY A 314 15.17 0.22 21.06
C GLY A 314 13.79 -0.43 21.17
N ASN A 315 12.81 0.24 21.76
CA ASN A 315 11.47 -0.30 21.96
C ASN A 315 10.54 0.10 20.81
N PHE A 316 9.81 -0.86 20.28
CA PHE A 316 8.75 -0.58 19.30
C PHE A 316 7.60 0.18 19.96
N THR A 317 7.34 1.39 19.48
CA THR A 317 6.30 2.27 20.04
C THR A 317 4.95 2.11 19.37
N GLY A 318 4.83 1.28 18.33
CA GLY A 318 3.60 1.17 17.55
C GLY A 318 2.40 0.58 18.31
N ASN A 319 2.65 -0.11 19.43
CA ASN A 319 1.60 -0.57 20.35
C ASN A 319 1.01 0.57 21.19
N LEU A 320 1.69 1.71 21.29
CA LEU A 320 1.19 2.89 22.00
C LEU A 320 0.25 3.67 21.09
N PRO A 321 -0.83 4.27 21.64
CA PRO A 321 -1.65 5.26 20.96
C PRO A 321 -0.84 6.40 20.31
N LEU A 322 -1.32 6.96 19.19
CA LEU A 322 -0.66 8.09 18.51
C LEU A 322 -0.44 9.29 19.45
N LYS A 323 -1.38 9.56 20.38
CA LYS A 323 -1.24 10.62 21.39
C LYS A 323 0.03 10.43 22.23
N GLU A 324 0.33 9.21 22.67
CA GLU A 324 1.50 8.92 23.50
C GLU A 324 2.79 9.01 22.70
N ARG A 325 2.81 8.46 21.47
CA ARG A 325 3.96 8.60 20.56
C ARG A 325 4.29 10.08 20.28
N LYS A 326 3.28 10.94 20.25
CA LYS A 326 3.46 12.39 20.11
C LYS A 326 4.04 13.07 21.35
N GLU A 327 3.66 12.65 22.55
CA GLU A 327 4.28 13.17 23.77
C GLU A 327 5.75 12.75 23.86
N ILE A 328 6.09 11.52 23.44
CA ILE A 328 7.49 11.09 23.31
C ILE A 328 8.23 11.97 22.30
N LEU A 329 7.64 12.25 21.12
CA LEU A 329 8.28 13.15 20.14
C LEU A 329 8.54 14.54 20.73
N LYS A 330 7.60 15.09 21.50
CA LYS A 330 7.73 16.43 22.12
C LYS A 330 8.81 16.49 23.20
N SER A 331 9.15 15.38 23.84
CA SER A 331 10.21 15.34 24.84
C SER A 331 11.62 15.43 24.23
N ILE A 332 11.75 15.22 22.91
CA ILE A 332 13.01 15.30 22.18
C ILE A 332 13.19 16.70 21.59
N LYS A 333 14.37 17.29 21.82
CA LYS A 333 14.75 18.58 21.22
C LYS A 333 15.28 18.37 19.81
N PHE A 334 14.49 18.77 18.82
CA PHE A 334 14.92 18.79 17.41
C PHE A 334 15.55 20.13 17.04
N LYS A 335 16.75 20.07 16.45
CA LYS A 335 17.44 21.23 15.87
C LYS A 335 17.14 21.34 14.39
N LYS A 336 17.28 22.53 13.80
CA LYS A 336 17.16 22.72 12.35
C LYS A 336 18.13 21.76 11.64
N PRO A 337 17.75 21.11 10.52
CA PRO A 337 16.56 21.35 9.70
C PRO A 337 15.30 20.55 10.10
N PHE A 338 15.24 19.96 11.30
CA PHE A 338 14.17 19.07 11.72
C PHE A 338 13.07 19.80 12.50
N TYR A 339 11.81 19.51 12.17
CA TYR A 339 10.64 20.14 12.78
C TYR A 339 9.54 19.11 13.04
N ILE A 340 8.97 19.09 14.25
CA ILE A 340 7.76 18.30 14.51
C ILE A 340 6.56 19.00 13.87
N ILE A 341 5.82 18.29 13.03
CA ILE A 341 4.60 18.85 12.44
C ILE A 341 3.51 18.96 13.50
N LYS A 342 2.91 20.15 13.60
CA LYS A 342 1.80 20.41 14.52
C LYS A 342 0.49 19.83 13.94
N PHE A 343 -0.33 19.30 14.84
CA PHE A 343 -1.67 18.80 14.53
C PHE A 343 -2.70 19.65 15.25
N LYS A 344 -3.91 19.70 14.70
CA LYS A 344 -5.05 20.41 15.27
C LYS A 344 -6.25 19.46 15.35
N LYS A 345 -7.15 19.70 16.31
CA LYS A 345 -8.44 18.99 16.36
C LYS A 345 -9.26 19.33 15.12
N ILE A 346 -9.97 18.35 14.59
CA ILE A 346 -10.92 18.58 13.50
C ILE A 346 -12.15 19.28 14.07
N LYS A 347 -12.58 20.34 13.38
CA LYS A 347 -13.83 21.07 13.67
C LYS A 347 -14.77 20.92 12.47
N ASN A 348 -14.28 21.34 11.31
CA ASN A 348 -14.91 21.15 10.02
C ASN A 348 -13.84 20.73 9.00
N LEU A 349 -13.98 19.55 8.40
CA LEU A 349 -13.00 19.00 7.45
C LEU A 349 -12.88 19.83 6.17
N GLU A 350 -14.00 20.29 5.63
CA GLU A 350 -14.04 21.05 4.38
C GLU A 350 -13.37 22.41 4.55
N GLU A 351 -13.65 23.09 5.66
CA GLU A 351 -12.99 24.36 5.99
C GLU A 351 -11.48 24.17 6.16
N HIS A 352 -11.06 23.16 6.92
CA HIS A 352 -9.64 22.86 7.13
C HIS A 352 -8.93 22.49 5.82
N LEU A 353 -9.60 21.76 4.92
CA LEU A 353 -9.09 21.45 3.59
C LEU A 353 -8.94 22.73 2.76
N ARG A 354 -9.99 23.55 2.67
CA ARG A 354 -9.98 24.83 1.94
C ARG A 354 -8.88 25.76 2.43
N GLU A 355 -8.71 25.89 3.75
CA GLU A 355 -7.62 26.69 4.33
C GLU A 355 -6.23 26.18 3.95
N ALA A 356 -6.03 24.85 3.99
CA ALA A 356 -4.74 24.26 3.64
C ALA A 356 -4.41 24.51 2.16
N VAL A 357 -5.40 24.36 1.28
CA VAL A 357 -5.25 24.55 -0.17
C VAL A 357 -4.99 26.02 -0.50
N ASN A 358 -5.71 26.96 0.13
CA ASN A 358 -5.46 28.39 -0.01
C ASN A 358 -4.06 28.81 0.45
N LYS A 359 -3.44 28.05 1.37
CA LYS A 359 -2.05 28.24 1.83
C LYS A 359 -1.02 27.52 0.95
N GLY A 360 -1.44 26.92 -0.16
CA GLY A 360 -0.57 26.22 -1.12
C GLY A 360 -0.20 24.80 -0.73
N PHE A 361 -0.85 24.19 0.27
CA PHE A 361 -0.66 22.78 0.58
C PHE A 361 -1.48 21.89 -0.37
N GLU A 362 -1.02 20.66 -0.60
CA GLU A 362 -1.69 19.68 -1.49
C GLU A 362 -3.07 19.21 -0.94
N GLY A 363 -3.31 19.43 0.35
CA GLY A 363 -4.51 19.03 1.06
C GLY A 363 -4.25 18.87 2.55
N ILE A 364 -4.96 17.95 3.20
CA ILE A 364 -4.77 17.61 4.62
C ILE A 364 -4.58 16.10 4.82
N VAL A 365 -3.90 15.75 5.91
CA VAL A 365 -3.85 14.37 6.42
C VAL A 365 -4.52 14.37 7.78
N ILE A 366 -5.49 13.48 7.96
CA ILE A 366 -6.13 13.22 9.25
C ILE A 366 -5.63 11.92 9.86
N LYS A 367 -5.54 11.87 11.18
CA LYS A 367 -5.11 10.71 11.95
C LYS A 367 -6.00 10.53 13.17
N GLU A 368 -6.31 9.29 13.52
CA GLU A 368 -6.99 8.94 14.76
C GLU A 368 -5.97 8.92 15.93
N LEU A 369 -6.27 9.59 17.05
CA LEU A 369 -5.32 9.82 18.16
C LEU A 369 -5.05 8.58 19.02
N ASP A 370 -6.00 7.66 19.10
CA ASP A 370 -5.89 6.42 19.88
C ASP A 370 -5.30 5.26 19.03
N SER A 371 -4.95 5.54 17.77
CA SER A 371 -4.48 4.52 16.81
C SER A 371 -3.04 4.01 17.01
N PRO A 372 -2.79 2.72 16.71
CA PRO A 372 -1.44 2.17 16.69
C PRO A 372 -0.63 2.63 15.48
N TYR A 373 0.67 2.37 15.50
CA TYR A 373 1.53 2.39 14.31
C TYR A 373 1.80 0.94 13.88
N VAL A 374 1.51 0.62 12.62
CA VAL A 374 1.70 -0.75 12.09
C VAL A 374 2.78 -0.73 11.02
N THR A 375 3.78 -1.59 11.15
CA THR A 375 4.79 -1.79 10.12
C THR A 375 4.35 -2.92 9.19
N GLY A 376 4.71 -2.82 7.91
CA GLY A 376 4.54 -3.91 6.96
C GLY A 376 5.68 -4.93 7.06
N LYS A 377 5.41 -6.17 6.63
CA LYS A 377 6.42 -7.23 6.57
C LYS A 377 7.28 -7.15 5.30
N ASP A 378 6.61 -7.06 4.14
CA ASP A 378 7.24 -7.13 2.81
C ASP A 378 6.85 -5.98 1.87
N SER A 379 5.93 -5.12 2.31
CA SER A 379 5.42 -3.96 1.56
C SER A 379 4.88 -2.93 2.54
N PRO A 380 4.72 -1.65 2.13
CA PRO A 380 4.08 -0.66 3.00
C PRO A 380 2.66 -1.07 3.39
N MET A 381 2.23 -0.71 4.61
CA MET A 381 0.93 -1.11 5.15
C MET A 381 -0.11 0.00 4.99
N ALA A 382 -1.16 -0.20 4.20
CA ALA A 382 -2.28 0.74 4.17
C ALA A 382 -3.01 0.72 5.53
N THR A 383 -3.42 1.89 6.05
CA THR A 383 -4.06 1.97 7.37
C THR A 383 -5.38 2.72 7.36
N GLN A 384 -6.36 2.16 8.06
CA GLN A 384 -7.63 2.82 8.35
C GLN A 384 -7.52 3.93 9.40
N TYR A 385 -6.37 4.15 10.02
CA TYR A 385 -6.23 5.18 11.04
C TYR A 385 -5.78 6.52 10.48
N TRP A 386 -5.24 6.55 9.26
CA TRP A 386 -4.79 7.77 8.61
C TRP A 386 -5.53 7.95 7.29
N ARG A 387 -6.03 9.17 7.03
CA ARG A 387 -6.58 9.53 5.72
C ARG A 387 -5.86 10.71 5.11
N LYS A 388 -5.78 10.74 3.78
CA LYS A 388 -5.39 11.91 3.00
C LYS A 388 -6.60 12.48 2.28
N ILE A 389 -6.77 13.78 2.36
CA ILE A 389 -7.86 14.53 1.73
C ILE A 389 -7.19 15.57 0.83
N LYS A 390 -7.61 15.62 -0.43
CA LYS A 390 -7.16 16.58 -1.43
C LYS A 390 -8.40 17.25 -2.05
N PRO A 391 -8.25 18.44 -2.68
CA PRO A 391 -9.32 19.10 -3.43
C PRO A 391 -10.03 18.19 -4.41
#